data_AF-A0A1F4E482-F1
#
_entry.id   AF-A0A1F4E482-F1
#
_cell.length_a   1.000
_cell.length_b   1.000
_cell.length_c   1.000
_cell.angle_alpha   90.00
_cell.angle_beta   90.00
_cell.angle_gamma   90.00
#
_symmetry.space_group_name_H-M   'P 1'
#
loop_
_entity.id
_entity.type
_entity.pdbx_description
1 polymer ?
#
loop_
_entity_poly.entity_id
_entity_poly.type
_entity_poly.pdbx_seq_one_letter_code
_entity_poly.pdbx_strand_id
1 'polypeptide(L)'
;MAAYETIAFDAARCNGCGDCMSACAQAKTGNFEHASSRIQILPSANDGFELALCRQCGDPGCVSVCPAAALEKDSESGVIAWDGTKCVNCLLCTVGCTYAGIAFDERAGHVVKCDLCGGRPECVKACSEGALRHVKSARIYNRFGALEDLFVPGLAGCQGCNTELLIRHVLRAVGPETVVAAPPGCIPGMGTVGYNGKTGTKVPVFHPLLTNTASMLAGVRRTYKRKGRDVTALALAGDGGTADVGFQSLSGAAERGEEILYVCVDNEGYMNTGMQRSGCTPFGAWTSTTPVGERSHGKSRDAKNLPLLMMM
;
A
#
# COMPACT_ATOMS: atom_id res chain seq x y z
N MET A 1 8.31 3.37 -2.89
CA MET A 1 7.40 4.52 -3.09
C MET A 1 7.41 5.36 -1.84
N ALA A 2 7.98 6.56 -1.90
CA ALA A 2 7.84 7.56 -0.86
C ALA A 2 6.52 8.31 -1.04
N ALA A 3 6.02 8.86 0.05
CA ALA A 3 4.79 9.62 0.10
C ALA A 3 5.12 11.11 0.20
N TYR A 4 4.45 11.91 -0.61
CA TYR A 4 4.85 13.28 -0.85
C TYR A 4 3.76 14.25 -0.43
N GLU A 5 4.16 15.50 -0.21
CA GLU A 5 3.22 16.58 0.05
C GLU A 5 2.30 16.79 -1.16
N THR A 6 1.04 17.06 -0.89
CA THR A 6 0.01 17.32 -1.90
C THR A 6 -1.12 18.14 -1.28
N ILE A 7 -2.10 18.52 -2.08
CA ILE A 7 -3.26 19.27 -1.62
C ILE A 7 -4.48 18.34 -1.68
N ALA A 8 -5.09 18.10 -0.52
CA ALA A 8 -6.35 17.41 -0.40
C ALA A 8 -7.52 18.39 -0.54
N PHE A 9 -8.60 17.91 -1.13
CA PHE A 9 -9.84 18.65 -1.34
C PHE A 9 -11.01 17.92 -0.69
N ASP A 10 -11.80 18.66 0.07
CA ASP A 10 -13.04 18.22 0.70
C ASP A 10 -14.21 18.95 0.04
N ALA A 11 -14.86 18.28 -0.90
CA ALA A 11 -15.96 18.84 -1.69
C ALA A 11 -17.13 19.29 -0.81
N ALA A 12 -17.39 18.63 0.33
CA ALA A 12 -18.50 18.95 1.22
C ALA A 12 -18.33 20.29 1.95
N ARG A 13 -17.10 20.82 1.99
CA ARG A 13 -16.79 22.13 2.58
C ARG A 13 -16.66 23.24 1.55
N CYS A 14 -16.63 22.91 0.26
CA CYS A 14 -16.42 23.90 -0.78
C CYS A 14 -17.73 24.65 -1.05
N ASN A 15 -17.69 25.98 -1.01
CA ASN A 15 -18.82 26.85 -1.35
C ASN A 15 -18.67 27.52 -2.74
N GLY A 16 -17.61 27.21 -3.48
CA GLY A 16 -17.36 27.76 -4.81
C GLY A 16 -16.93 29.22 -4.86
N CYS A 17 -16.46 29.83 -3.75
CA CYS A 17 -16.11 31.26 -3.71
C CYS A 17 -15.00 31.67 -4.70
N GLY A 18 -14.12 30.74 -5.09
CA GLY A 18 -13.04 30.98 -6.05
C GLY A 18 -11.79 31.67 -5.47
N ASP A 19 -11.77 32.00 -4.17
CA ASP A 19 -10.63 32.69 -3.52
C ASP A 19 -9.31 31.94 -3.69
N CYS A 20 -9.36 30.60 -3.68
CA CYS A 20 -8.19 29.76 -3.90
C CYS A 20 -7.62 29.87 -5.33
N MET A 21 -8.47 30.10 -6.32
CA MET A 21 -8.08 30.32 -7.73
C MET A 21 -7.45 31.70 -7.87
N SER A 22 -8.08 32.75 -7.36
CA SER A 22 -7.55 34.11 -7.36
C SER A 22 -6.20 34.22 -6.64
N ALA A 23 -6.05 33.60 -5.46
CA ALA A 23 -4.77 33.58 -4.74
C ALA A 23 -3.68 32.83 -5.51
N CYS A 24 -4.02 31.74 -6.19
CA CYS A 24 -3.08 30.99 -7.01
C CYS A 24 -2.64 31.79 -8.25
N ALA A 25 -3.57 32.42 -8.96
CA ALA A 25 -3.26 33.30 -10.09
C ALA A 25 -2.34 34.44 -9.63
N GLN A 26 -2.67 35.11 -8.52
CA GLN A 26 -1.88 36.22 -8.02
C GLN A 26 -0.44 35.78 -7.69
N ALA A 27 -0.28 34.62 -7.04
CA ALA A 27 1.02 34.09 -6.67
C ALA A 27 1.87 33.62 -7.86
N LYS A 28 1.24 33.25 -9.00
CA LYS A 28 1.94 32.62 -10.14
C LYS A 28 2.13 33.52 -11.35
N THR A 29 1.20 34.44 -11.56
CA THR A 29 1.18 35.31 -12.75
C THR A 29 1.02 36.79 -12.39
N GLY A 30 0.78 37.12 -11.12
CA GLY A 30 0.58 38.50 -10.67
C GLY A 30 -0.78 39.10 -11.03
N ASN A 31 -1.71 38.30 -11.58
CA ASN A 31 -3.06 38.70 -11.93
C ASN A 31 -4.10 37.95 -11.08
N PHE A 32 -5.39 38.26 -11.22
CA PHE A 32 -6.47 37.59 -10.47
C PHE A 32 -7.39 36.72 -11.34
N GLU A 33 -7.00 36.48 -12.59
CA GLU A 33 -7.80 35.73 -13.55
C GLU A 33 -7.75 34.23 -13.21
N HIS A 34 -8.92 33.63 -12.98
CA HIS A 34 -9.01 32.21 -12.65
C HIS A 34 -8.42 31.32 -13.75
N ALA A 35 -8.50 31.71 -15.03
CA ALA A 35 -7.89 30.94 -16.11
C ALA A 35 -6.37 30.76 -15.97
N SER A 36 -5.68 31.72 -15.32
CA SER A 36 -4.24 31.66 -15.04
C SER A 36 -3.88 30.88 -13.76
N SER A 37 -4.87 30.41 -12.99
CA SER A 37 -4.59 29.63 -11.78
C SER A 37 -4.27 28.18 -12.10
N ARG A 38 -3.30 27.63 -11.36
CA ARG A 38 -2.88 26.22 -11.46
C ARG A 38 -3.77 25.27 -10.68
N ILE A 39 -4.91 25.76 -10.22
CA ILE A 39 -5.97 25.08 -9.46
C ILE A 39 -7.30 25.54 -10.07
N GLN A 40 -8.22 24.64 -10.36
CA GLN A 40 -9.54 24.96 -10.89
C GLN A 40 -10.61 24.26 -10.06
N ILE A 41 -11.56 25.03 -9.52
CA ILE A 41 -12.76 24.54 -8.85
C ILE A 41 -13.90 24.58 -9.86
N LEU A 42 -14.50 23.44 -10.13
CA LEU A 42 -15.51 23.27 -11.17
C LEU A 42 -16.81 22.76 -10.54
N PRO A 43 -18.00 23.19 -10.99
CA PRO A 43 -19.25 22.54 -10.61
C PRO A 43 -19.25 21.06 -11.00
N SER A 44 -19.69 20.19 -10.09
CA SER A 44 -19.87 18.76 -10.36
C SER A 44 -21.24 18.48 -11.00
N ALA A 45 -21.37 17.32 -11.64
CA ALA A 45 -22.64 16.85 -12.20
C ALA A 45 -23.68 16.44 -11.12
N ASN A 46 -23.24 16.12 -9.89
CA ASN A 46 -24.08 15.59 -8.82
C ASN A 46 -24.40 16.62 -7.71
N ASP A 47 -24.45 17.91 -8.07
CA ASP A 47 -24.43 19.04 -7.14
C ASP A 47 -23.14 19.11 -6.29
N GLY A 48 -22.62 20.32 -6.06
CA GLY A 48 -21.35 20.56 -5.39
C GLY A 48 -20.18 20.83 -6.35
N PHE A 49 -18.95 20.62 -5.88
CA PHE A 49 -17.74 21.05 -6.58
C PHE A 49 -16.69 19.95 -6.71
N GLU A 50 -15.96 20.00 -7.82
CA GLU A 50 -14.80 19.16 -8.12
C GLU A 50 -13.54 20.00 -8.27
N LEU A 51 -12.38 19.34 -8.14
CA LEU A 51 -11.09 19.98 -8.22
C LEU A 51 -10.22 19.39 -9.34
N ALA A 52 -9.78 20.25 -10.24
CA ALA A 52 -8.69 20.00 -11.16
C ALA A 52 -7.39 20.65 -10.63
N LEU A 53 -6.42 19.80 -10.29
CA LEU A 53 -5.14 20.19 -9.67
C LEU A 53 -4.11 19.08 -9.83
N CYS A 54 -2.83 19.45 -10.01
CA CYS A 54 -1.74 18.48 -9.96
C CYS A 54 -1.63 17.86 -8.56
N ARG A 55 -1.85 16.55 -8.46
CA ARG A 55 -1.80 15.79 -7.19
C ARG A 55 -0.41 15.32 -6.79
N GLN A 56 0.63 15.62 -7.57
CA GLN A 56 2.00 15.11 -7.37
C GLN A 56 2.06 13.57 -7.26
N CYS A 57 1.38 12.89 -8.19
CA CYS A 57 1.16 11.43 -8.18
C CYS A 57 2.44 10.61 -7.97
N GLY A 58 2.36 9.52 -7.19
CA GLY A 58 3.46 8.59 -6.97
C GLY A 58 4.01 7.98 -8.27
N ASP A 59 3.10 7.58 -9.15
CA ASP A 59 3.37 7.15 -10.53
C ASP A 59 2.66 8.13 -11.49
N PRO A 60 3.37 9.18 -11.94
CA PRO A 60 2.75 10.26 -12.69
C PRO A 60 2.65 9.94 -14.20
N GLY A 61 1.43 9.66 -14.67
CA GLY A 61 1.17 9.44 -16.10
C GLY A 61 1.66 10.55 -17.02
N CYS A 62 1.64 11.81 -16.57
CA CYS A 62 2.16 12.95 -17.33
C CYS A 62 3.67 12.88 -17.60
N VAL A 63 4.45 12.24 -16.71
CA VAL A 63 5.89 11.98 -16.90
C VAL A 63 6.06 10.84 -17.89
N SER A 64 5.32 9.74 -17.68
CA SER A 64 5.42 8.52 -18.51
C SER A 64 5.11 8.77 -19.99
N VAL A 65 4.22 9.72 -20.30
CA VAL A 65 3.87 10.09 -21.68
C VAL A 65 4.74 11.20 -22.27
N CYS A 66 5.70 11.77 -21.53
CA CYS A 66 6.49 12.91 -22.02
C CYS A 66 7.65 12.42 -22.90
N PRO A 67 7.58 12.56 -24.25
CA PRO A 67 8.63 12.03 -25.13
C PRO A 67 9.95 12.81 -25.02
N ALA A 68 9.88 14.08 -24.59
CA ALA A 68 11.04 14.95 -24.47
C ALA A 68 11.75 14.84 -23.10
N ALA A 69 11.24 14.01 -22.19
CA ALA A 69 11.72 13.93 -20.80
C ALA A 69 11.81 15.31 -20.12
N ALA A 70 10.85 16.20 -20.43
CA ALA A 70 10.75 17.55 -19.87
C ALA A 70 10.02 17.58 -18.52
N LEU A 71 9.50 16.45 -18.06
CA LEU A 71 8.87 16.30 -16.75
C LEU A 71 9.61 15.21 -15.98
N GLU A 72 9.92 15.46 -14.72
CA GLU A 72 10.61 14.51 -13.86
C GLU A 72 10.05 14.61 -12.44
N LYS A 73 9.93 13.48 -11.74
CA LYS A 73 9.49 13.50 -10.35
C LYS A 73 10.69 13.64 -9.43
N ASP A 74 10.75 14.76 -8.72
CA ASP A 74 11.76 14.98 -7.69
C ASP A 74 11.57 13.97 -6.54
N SER A 75 12.66 13.28 -6.17
CA SER A 75 12.60 12.18 -5.20
C SER A 75 12.57 12.64 -3.74
N GLU A 76 12.90 13.91 -3.48
CA GLU A 76 12.92 14.49 -2.14
C GLU A 76 11.60 15.19 -1.81
N SER A 77 11.21 16.19 -2.62
CA SER A 77 9.99 16.97 -2.48
C SER A 77 8.76 16.25 -3.02
N GLY A 78 8.92 15.35 -4.01
CA GLY A 78 7.83 14.71 -4.72
C GLY A 78 7.15 15.55 -5.77
N VAL A 79 7.56 16.81 -5.92
CA VAL A 79 7.05 17.70 -6.93
C VAL A 79 7.50 17.19 -8.29
N ILE A 80 6.55 17.05 -9.21
CA ILE A 80 6.88 16.81 -10.60
C ILE A 80 7.49 18.12 -11.11
N ALA A 81 8.76 18.18 -11.49
CA ALA A 81 9.38 19.35 -12.07
C ALA A 81 9.09 19.42 -13.57
N TRP A 82 9.12 20.63 -14.14
CA TRP A 82 9.04 20.86 -15.58
C TRP A 82 10.26 21.64 -16.04
N ASP A 83 10.90 21.16 -17.10
CA ASP A 83 12.08 21.76 -17.72
C ASP A 83 11.70 22.37 -19.07
N GLY A 84 11.62 23.70 -19.11
CA GLY A 84 11.29 24.45 -20.31
C GLY A 84 12.32 24.34 -21.43
N THR A 85 13.56 23.96 -21.14
CA THR A 85 14.60 23.81 -22.16
C THR A 85 14.44 22.53 -22.99
N LYS A 86 13.76 21.52 -22.41
CA LYS A 86 13.45 20.24 -23.07
C LYS A 86 12.05 20.22 -23.67
N CYS A 87 11.14 21.03 -23.13
CA CYS A 87 9.74 20.98 -23.52
C CYS A 87 9.54 21.42 -24.98
N VAL A 88 8.91 20.54 -25.77
CA VAL A 88 8.56 20.81 -27.19
C VAL A 88 7.09 21.17 -27.39
N ASN A 89 6.35 21.49 -26.32
CA ASN A 89 4.94 21.91 -26.37
C ASN A 89 3.99 20.95 -27.12
N CYS A 90 4.26 19.64 -27.10
CA CYS A 90 3.40 18.63 -27.74
C CYS A 90 2.07 18.35 -27.01
N LEU A 91 1.90 18.89 -25.79
CA LEU A 91 0.69 18.76 -24.94
C LEU A 91 0.29 17.34 -24.51
N LEU A 92 1.04 16.30 -24.86
CA LEU A 92 0.74 14.91 -24.46
C LEU A 92 0.59 14.74 -22.94
N CYS A 93 1.35 15.50 -22.15
CA CYS A 93 1.25 15.48 -20.69
C CYS A 93 -0.12 15.93 -20.15
N THR A 94 -0.85 16.79 -20.88
CA THR A 94 -2.22 17.22 -20.54
C THR A 94 -3.20 16.08 -20.74
N VAL A 95 -3.04 15.31 -21.82
CA VAL A 95 -3.85 14.11 -22.14
C VAL A 95 -3.54 12.97 -21.17
N GLY A 96 -2.27 12.78 -20.80
CA GLY A 96 -1.85 11.75 -19.84
C GLY A 96 -2.25 12.03 -18.39
N CYS A 97 -2.74 13.24 -18.08
CA CYS A 97 -3.13 13.60 -16.72
C CYS A 97 -4.62 13.35 -16.49
N THR A 98 -4.94 12.29 -15.74
CA THR A 98 -6.33 11.94 -15.37
C THR A 98 -7.00 12.94 -14.40
N TYR A 99 -6.23 13.89 -13.86
CA TYR A 99 -6.72 14.87 -12.87
C TYR A 99 -6.82 16.29 -13.43
N ALA A 100 -6.59 16.48 -14.74
CA ALA A 100 -6.47 17.80 -15.36
C ALA A 100 -5.52 18.75 -14.60
N GLY A 101 -4.48 18.18 -13.99
CA GLY A 101 -3.57 18.90 -13.09
C GLY A 101 -2.43 19.62 -13.79
N ILE A 102 -2.25 19.37 -15.08
CA ILE A 102 -1.32 20.05 -15.98
C ILE A 102 -2.10 20.48 -17.21
N ALA A 103 -2.07 21.78 -17.51
CA ALA A 103 -2.83 22.40 -18.58
C ALA A 103 -1.95 23.39 -19.34
N PHE A 104 -2.31 23.71 -20.58
CA PHE A 104 -1.63 24.74 -21.35
C PHE A 104 -2.12 26.12 -20.90
N ASP A 105 -1.20 27.03 -20.59
CA ASP A 105 -1.50 28.44 -20.33
C ASP A 105 -1.08 29.27 -21.56
N GLU A 106 -2.06 29.90 -22.20
CA GLU A 106 -1.83 30.65 -23.44
C GLU A 106 -0.93 31.87 -23.24
N ARG A 107 -0.98 32.50 -22.06
CA ARG A 107 -0.14 33.68 -21.76
C ARG A 107 1.30 33.28 -21.49
N ALA A 108 1.50 32.17 -20.78
CA ALA A 108 2.82 31.60 -20.54
C ALA A 108 3.41 30.97 -21.80
N GLY A 109 2.58 30.54 -22.75
CA GLY A 109 3.00 29.87 -23.98
C GLY A 109 3.53 28.45 -23.74
N HIS A 110 3.22 27.86 -22.59
CA HIS A 110 3.66 26.53 -22.20
C HIS A 110 2.69 25.91 -21.18
N VAL A 111 2.90 24.63 -20.89
CA VAL A 111 2.12 23.93 -19.86
C VAL A 111 2.44 24.44 -18.45
N VAL A 112 1.43 24.61 -17.62
CA VAL A 112 1.51 24.99 -16.22
C VAL A 112 0.89 23.92 -15.34
N LYS A 113 1.42 23.77 -14.14
CA LYS A 113 0.91 22.85 -13.12
C LYS A 113 1.38 23.25 -11.74
N CYS A 114 0.65 22.79 -10.72
CA CYS A 114 1.02 23.07 -9.32
C CYS A 114 2.47 22.66 -9.02
N ASP A 115 3.15 23.52 -8.29
CA ASP A 115 4.51 23.38 -7.77
C ASP A 115 4.53 23.47 -6.22
N LEU A 116 3.35 23.38 -5.60
CA LEU A 116 3.11 23.53 -4.16
C LEU A 116 3.61 24.85 -3.55
N CYS A 117 3.94 25.86 -4.37
CA CYS A 117 4.50 27.14 -3.91
C CYS A 117 5.69 26.95 -2.95
N GLY A 118 6.60 26.02 -3.25
CA GLY A 118 7.74 25.71 -2.37
C GLY A 118 7.33 25.12 -1.01
N GLY A 119 6.25 24.34 -0.98
CA GLY A 119 5.74 23.69 0.23
C GLY A 119 4.79 24.54 1.07
N ARG A 120 4.44 25.76 0.63
CA ARG A 120 3.47 26.64 1.31
C ARG A 120 2.40 27.13 0.32
N PRO A 121 1.42 26.29 -0.06
CA PRO A 121 0.45 26.64 -1.09
C PRO A 121 -0.45 27.83 -0.70
N GLU A 122 -0.42 28.90 -1.49
CA GLU A 122 -1.23 30.11 -1.24
C GLU A 122 -2.74 29.83 -1.35
N CYS A 123 -3.15 28.93 -2.25
CA CYS A 123 -4.55 28.52 -2.39
C CYS A 123 -5.11 27.83 -1.13
N VAL A 124 -4.27 27.14 -0.36
CA VAL A 124 -4.66 26.52 0.92
C VAL A 124 -4.85 27.59 1.99
N LYS A 125 -3.97 28.61 2.04
CA LYS A 125 -4.10 29.72 2.99
C LYS A 125 -5.34 30.57 2.74
N ALA A 126 -5.72 30.77 1.48
CA ALA A 126 -6.88 31.55 1.09
C ALA A 126 -8.23 30.84 1.37
N CYS A 127 -8.23 29.53 1.61
CA CYS A 127 -9.46 28.75 1.78
C CYS A 127 -10.00 28.87 3.22
N SER A 128 -10.88 29.85 3.46
CA SER A 128 -11.54 30.08 4.76
C SER A 128 -12.40 28.88 5.23
N GLU A 129 -13.06 28.19 4.30
CA GLU A 129 -13.91 27.02 4.60
C GLU A 129 -13.12 25.76 5.00
N GLY A 130 -11.80 25.76 4.81
CA GLY A 130 -10.95 24.60 5.05
C GLY A 130 -11.22 23.43 4.09
N ALA A 131 -11.79 23.71 2.92
CA ALA A 131 -11.99 22.73 1.84
C ALA A 131 -10.66 22.26 1.22
N LEU A 132 -9.60 23.07 1.29
CA LEU A 132 -8.26 22.71 0.84
C LEU A 132 -7.33 22.50 2.03
N ARG A 133 -6.55 21.42 2.01
CA ARG A 133 -5.55 21.12 3.05
C ARG A 133 -4.24 20.67 2.43
N HIS A 134 -3.14 21.22 2.92
CA HIS A 134 -1.80 20.72 2.61
C HIS A 134 -1.52 19.47 3.44
N VAL A 135 -1.34 18.33 2.78
CA VAL A 135 -1.21 17.03 3.44
C VAL A 135 -0.07 16.23 2.82
N LYS A 136 0.57 15.40 3.66
CA LYS A 136 1.42 14.32 3.17
C LYS A 136 0.54 13.16 2.72
N SER A 137 0.53 12.87 1.42
CA SER A 137 -0.13 11.67 0.89
C SER A 137 0.50 10.41 1.52
N ALA A 138 -0.21 9.28 1.51
CA ALA A 138 0.36 7.94 1.74
C ALA A 138 1.30 7.82 2.98
N ARG A 139 1.01 8.53 4.09
CA ARG A 139 1.87 8.60 5.30
C ARG A 139 2.30 7.24 5.85
N ILE A 140 1.47 6.22 5.68
CA ILE A 140 1.76 4.85 6.09
C ILE A 140 2.98 4.28 5.36
N TYR A 141 3.12 4.56 4.05
CA TYR A 141 4.26 4.12 3.25
C TYR A 141 5.55 4.80 3.69
N ASN A 142 5.51 6.08 4.08
CA ASN A 142 6.69 6.75 4.64
C ASN A 142 7.07 6.21 6.01
N ARG A 143 6.08 6.08 6.91
CA ARG A 143 6.34 5.65 8.28
C ARG A 143 7.01 4.28 8.31
N PHE A 144 6.48 3.32 7.57
CA PHE A 144 7.03 1.97 7.55
C PHE A 144 8.15 1.81 6.52
N GLY A 145 8.11 2.51 5.39
CA GLY A 145 9.15 2.45 4.35
C GLY A 145 10.48 3.06 4.77
N ALA A 146 10.50 3.95 5.76
CA ALA A 146 11.73 4.46 6.37
C ALA A 146 12.39 3.45 7.33
N LEU A 147 11.65 2.44 7.78
CA LEU A 147 12.20 1.38 8.63
C LEU A 147 13.00 0.39 7.78
N GLU A 148 14.01 -0.22 8.39
CA GLU A 148 14.85 -1.19 7.70
C GLU A 148 13.99 -2.29 7.06
N ASP A 149 14.26 -2.57 5.78
CA ASP A 149 13.68 -3.72 5.13
C ASP A 149 14.43 -4.98 5.57
N LEU A 150 13.75 -5.79 6.38
CA LEU A 150 14.25 -7.06 6.92
C LEU A 150 13.94 -8.25 5.99
N PHE A 151 13.37 -8.00 4.81
CA PHE A 151 13.09 -9.01 3.79
C PHE A 151 13.93 -8.75 2.54
N VAL A 152 14.64 -9.76 2.06
CA VAL A 152 15.59 -9.55 0.96
C VAL A 152 14.85 -9.35 -0.37
N PRO A 153 15.40 -8.59 -1.33
CA PRO A 153 14.89 -8.56 -2.70
C PRO A 153 15.23 -9.85 -3.46
N GLY A 154 14.61 -10.06 -4.62
CA GLY A 154 14.94 -11.19 -5.53
C GLY A 154 14.31 -12.54 -5.15
N LEU A 155 13.16 -12.51 -4.47
CA LEU A 155 12.42 -13.70 -4.06
C LEU A 155 11.52 -14.23 -5.18
N ALA A 156 11.19 -15.52 -5.13
CA ALA A 156 10.44 -16.24 -6.15
C ALA A 156 8.91 -16.03 -6.04
N GLY A 157 8.48 -14.86 -5.58
CA GLY A 157 7.06 -14.49 -5.53
C GLY A 157 6.47 -14.23 -6.91
N CYS A 158 5.17 -14.49 -7.04
CA CYS A 158 4.41 -14.05 -8.21
C CYS A 158 4.50 -12.51 -8.34
N GLN A 159 4.44 -12.01 -9.57
CA GLN A 159 4.38 -10.57 -9.79
C GLN A 159 3.11 -9.99 -9.15
N GLY A 160 3.26 -8.97 -8.31
CA GLY A 160 2.15 -8.40 -7.54
C GLY A 160 1.69 -9.26 -6.34
N CYS A 161 2.53 -10.18 -5.84
CA CYS A 161 2.20 -10.97 -4.66
C CYS A 161 2.00 -10.09 -3.42
N ASN A 162 0.75 -9.96 -2.97
CA ASN A 162 0.41 -9.19 -1.76
C ASN A 162 1.06 -9.76 -0.49
N THR A 163 1.32 -11.07 -0.45
CA THR A 163 2.01 -11.74 0.67
C THR A 163 3.41 -11.17 0.88
N GLU A 164 4.14 -10.80 -0.19
CA GLU A 164 5.46 -10.19 -0.07
C GLU A 164 5.39 -8.84 0.66
N LEU A 165 4.44 -7.99 0.24
CA LEU A 165 4.22 -6.68 0.87
C LEU A 165 3.81 -6.83 2.34
N LEU A 166 2.92 -7.77 2.64
CA LEU A 166 2.52 -8.10 4.02
C LEU A 166 3.73 -8.47 4.88
N ILE A 167 4.59 -9.38 4.41
CA ILE A 167 5.79 -9.78 5.15
C ILE A 167 6.72 -8.59 5.39
N ARG A 168 7.01 -7.80 4.35
CA ARG A 168 7.86 -6.58 4.47
C ARG A 168 7.30 -5.62 5.52
N HIS A 169 6.00 -5.34 5.48
CA HIS A 169 5.37 -4.42 6.42
C HIS A 169 5.30 -4.97 7.85
N VAL A 170 4.99 -6.25 8.02
CA VAL A 170 5.01 -6.91 9.33
C VAL A 170 6.41 -6.85 9.93
N LEU A 171 7.43 -7.27 9.19
CA LEU A 171 8.82 -7.27 9.66
C LEU A 171 9.33 -5.86 10.00
N ARG A 172 9.00 -4.85 9.18
CA ARG A 172 9.29 -3.45 9.49
C ARG A 172 8.65 -3.00 10.81
N ALA A 173 7.42 -3.44 11.08
CA ALA A 173 6.70 -3.07 12.30
C ALA A 173 7.23 -3.79 13.55
N VAL A 174 7.58 -5.08 13.45
CA VAL A 174 8.07 -5.87 14.60
C VAL A 174 9.56 -5.68 14.88
N GLY A 175 10.34 -5.28 13.87
CA GLY A 175 11.76 -4.96 14.02
C GLY A 175 12.71 -6.17 14.07
N PRO A 176 14.02 -5.91 14.22
CA PRO A 176 15.07 -6.92 14.05
C PRO A 176 15.19 -7.93 15.20
N GLU A 177 14.67 -7.64 16.40
CA GLU A 177 14.61 -8.59 17.53
C GLU A 177 13.43 -9.57 17.37
N THR A 178 13.43 -10.30 16.25
CA THR A 178 12.35 -11.20 15.84
C THR A 178 12.93 -12.55 15.40
N VAL A 179 12.24 -13.64 15.75
CA VAL A 179 12.47 -14.98 15.18
C VAL A 179 11.20 -15.40 14.43
N VAL A 180 11.35 -15.75 13.16
CA VAL A 180 10.25 -16.07 12.26
C VAL A 180 10.08 -17.57 12.10
N ALA A 181 8.85 -18.06 12.24
CA ALA A 181 8.44 -19.39 11.81
C ALA A 181 7.57 -19.28 10.56
N ALA A 182 7.99 -19.92 9.47
CA ALA A 182 7.28 -19.91 8.20
C ALA A 182 6.95 -21.35 7.75
N PRO A 183 5.77 -21.91 8.08
CA PRO A 183 5.39 -23.27 7.71
C PRO A 183 5.17 -23.45 6.20
N PRO A 184 5.20 -24.70 5.69
CA PRO A 184 4.94 -25.05 4.29
C PRO A 184 3.76 -24.28 3.66
N GLY A 185 4.02 -23.64 2.52
CA GLY A 185 3.04 -22.79 1.83
C GLY A 185 3.73 -21.79 0.92
N CYS A 186 2.99 -20.78 0.44
CA CYS A 186 3.54 -19.77 -0.48
C CYS A 186 4.69 -19.00 0.18
N ILE A 187 4.59 -18.68 1.46
CA ILE A 187 5.57 -17.87 2.19
C ILE A 187 6.98 -18.50 2.11
N PRO A 188 7.22 -19.75 2.56
CA PRO A 188 8.50 -20.40 2.33
C PRO A 188 8.74 -20.75 0.85
N GLY A 189 7.70 -21.06 0.08
CA GLY A 189 7.80 -21.37 -1.36
C GLY A 189 8.33 -20.20 -2.21
N MET A 190 8.18 -18.97 -1.74
CA MET A 190 8.77 -17.76 -2.32
C MET A 190 10.25 -17.58 -1.97
N GLY A 191 10.80 -18.41 -1.07
CA GLY A 191 12.19 -18.31 -0.60
C GLY A 191 12.38 -17.64 0.76
N THR A 192 11.30 -17.39 1.53
CA THR A 192 11.40 -16.75 2.86
C THR A 192 12.37 -17.49 3.79
N VAL A 193 12.33 -18.82 3.80
CA VAL A 193 13.21 -19.67 4.61
C VAL A 193 14.58 -19.91 3.96
N GLY A 194 14.79 -19.41 2.75
CA GLY A 194 16.06 -19.48 2.05
C GLY A 194 16.17 -20.41 0.85
N TYR A 195 17.23 -20.19 0.06
CA TYR A 195 17.69 -21.05 -1.03
C TYR A 195 19.22 -21.17 -0.97
N ASN A 196 19.76 -22.34 -1.28
CA ASN A 196 21.22 -22.57 -1.43
C ASN A 196 22.07 -22.03 -0.26
N GLY A 197 21.63 -22.30 0.98
CA GLY A 197 22.36 -21.89 2.19
C GLY A 197 22.25 -20.40 2.55
N LYS A 198 21.46 -19.61 1.82
CA LYS A 198 21.09 -18.23 2.17
C LYS A 198 19.65 -18.18 2.65
N THR A 199 19.29 -17.18 3.45
CA THR A 199 17.92 -16.93 3.93
C THR A 199 17.23 -15.80 3.16
N GLY A 200 15.89 -15.84 3.09
CA GLY A 200 15.05 -14.76 2.53
C GLY A 200 14.79 -13.60 3.50
N THR A 201 15.22 -13.72 4.76
CA THR A 201 15.04 -12.71 5.81
C THR A 201 16.39 -12.26 6.38
N LYS A 202 16.48 -11.02 6.85
CA LYS A 202 17.63 -10.54 7.65
C LYS A 202 17.57 -10.97 9.12
N VAL A 203 16.40 -11.40 9.57
CA VAL A 203 16.17 -11.97 10.91
C VAL A 203 16.23 -13.50 10.88
N PRO A 204 16.51 -14.20 11.99
CA PRO A 204 16.43 -15.65 12.04
C PRO A 204 15.05 -16.17 11.61
N VAL A 205 15.04 -17.12 10.69
CA VAL A 205 13.83 -17.78 10.20
C VAL A 205 14.03 -19.28 10.20
N PHE A 206 12.98 -20.03 10.52
CA PHE A 206 12.99 -21.48 10.42
C PHE A 206 11.67 -22.01 9.83
N HIS A 207 11.74 -23.25 9.35
CA HIS A 207 10.64 -23.94 8.68
C HIS A 207 10.04 -25.00 9.62
N PRO A 208 8.99 -24.70 10.39
CA PRO A 208 8.26 -25.72 11.15
C PRO A 208 7.48 -26.64 10.22
N LEU A 209 6.83 -27.67 10.78
CA LEU A 209 5.79 -28.39 10.05
C LEU A 209 4.52 -27.55 10.02
N LEU A 210 3.69 -27.79 9.01
CA LEU A 210 2.41 -27.09 8.85
C LEU A 210 1.48 -27.29 10.06
N THR A 211 1.61 -28.42 10.75
CA THR A 211 0.80 -28.81 11.91
C THR A 211 1.22 -28.17 13.24
N ASN A 212 2.46 -27.67 13.37
CA ASN A 212 3.06 -27.44 14.70
C ASN A 212 3.73 -26.07 14.87
N THR A 213 3.41 -25.11 13.99
CA THR A 213 4.03 -23.77 13.98
C THR A 213 3.91 -23.04 15.31
N ALA A 214 2.70 -22.97 15.89
CA ALA A 214 2.48 -22.27 17.15
C ALA A 214 3.18 -22.96 18.33
N SER A 215 3.17 -24.29 18.38
CA SER A 215 3.88 -25.05 19.41
C SER A 215 5.41 -24.88 19.34
N MET A 216 5.98 -24.80 18.14
CA MET A 216 7.40 -24.53 17.97
C MET A 216 7.76 -23.11 18.44
N LEU A 217 6.96 -22.12 18.06
CA LEU A 217 7.16 -20.73 18.51
C LEU A 217 7.01 -20.56 20.03
N ALA A 218 6.09 -21.27 20.67
CA ALA A 218 5.99 -21.27 22.13
C ALA A 218 7.31 -21.74 22.78
N GLY A 219 7.92 -22.81 22.26
CA GLY A 219 9.24 -23.27 22.70
C GLY A 219 10.35 -22.24 22.48
N VAL A 220 10.36 -21.58 21.31
CA VAL A 220 11.30 -20.49 20.97
C VAL A 220 11.16 -19.33 21.97
N ARG A 221 9.95 -18.79 22.15
CA ARG A 221 9.67 -17.67 23.06
C ARG A 221 10.10 -17.98 24.48
N ARG A 222 9.69 -19.13 25.02
CA ARG A 222 10.06 -19.57 26.37
C ARG A 222 11.57 -19.69 26.55
N THR A 223 12.28 -20.20 25.53
CA THR A 223 13.73 -20.36 25.58
C THR A 223 14.44 -19.00 25.61
N TYR A 224 14.06 -18.06 24.76
CA TYR A 224 14.66 -16.72 24.77
C TYR A 224 14.34 -15.94 26.05
N LYS A 225 13.12 -16.05 26.56
CA LYS A 225 12.73 -15.48 27.87
C LYS A 225 13.59 -16.03 29.01
N ARG A 226 13.86 -17.34 29.05
CA ARG A 226 14.77 -17.97 30.02
C ARG A 226 16.22 -17.46 29.92
N LYS A 227 16.65 -17.07 28.71
CA LYS A 227 17.96 -16.47 28.46
C LYS A 227 18.00 -14.96 28.74
N GLY A 228 16.90 -14.37 29.22
CA GLY A 228 16.81 -12.92 29.48
C GLY A 228 16.77 -12.06 28.21
N ARG A 229 16.40 -12.63 27.06
CA ARG A 229 16.27 -11.91 25.78
C ARG A 229 14.80 -11.77 25.41
N ASP A 230 14.36 -10.54 25.22
CA ASP A 230 13.02 -10.25 24.71
C ASP A 230 13.05 -10.27 23.17
N VAL A 231 12.46 -11.32 22.58
CA VAL A 231 12.36 -11.48 21.13
C VAL A 231 10.92 -11.70 20.72
N THR A 232 10.53 -11.11 19.60
CA THR A 232 9.23 -11.39 18.98
C THR A 232 9.28 -12.78 18.36
N ALA A 233 8.44 -13.70 18.85
CA ALA A 233 8.24 -15.02 18.23
C ALA A 233 7.09 -14.92 17.21
N LEU A 234 7.44 -14.74 15.93
CA LEU A 234 6.51 -14.41 14.86
C LEU A 234 6.19 -15.63 13.98
N ALA A 235 4.91 -15.95 13.77
CA ALA A 235 4.46 -16.85 12.71
C ALA A 235 4.05 -16.05 11.47
N LEU A 236 4.49 -16.50 10.31
CA LEU A 236 3.98 -16.06 9.01
C LEU A 236 3.42 -17.28 8.29
N ALA A 237 2.11 -17.51 8.43
CA ALA A 237 1.44 -18.71 7.92
C ALA A 237 0.27 -18.36 7.01
N GLY A 238 -0.02 -19.20 6.02
CA GLY A 238 -1.24 -19.09 5.22
C GLY A 238 -2.48 -19.55 6.00
N ASP A 239 -3.66 -19.25 5.49
CA ASP A 239 -4.96 -19.71 6.02
C ASP A 239 -5.03 -21.23 6.19
N GLY A 240 -4.57 -22.01 5.22
CA GLY A 240 -4.57 -23.48 5.32
C GLY A 240 -3.70 -24.03 6.46
N GLY A 241 -2.62 -23.33 6.82
CA GLY A 241 -1.80 -23.65 7.99
C GLY A 241 -2.40 -23.14 9.30
N THR A 242 -3.34 -22.21 9.24
CA THR A 242 -3.88 -21.51 10.40
C THR A 242 -5.26 -22.01 10.79
N ALA A 243 -6.21 -22.01 9.86
CA ALA A 243 -7.61 -22.34 10.07
C ALA A 243 -7.91 -23.85 10.00
N ASP A 244 -7.03 -24.62 9.35
CA ASP A 244 -7.20 -26.06 9.14
C ASP A 244 -6.16 -26.86 9.94
N VAL A 245 -5.08 -27.30 9.28
CA VAL A 245 -4.22 -28.38 9.79
C VAL A 245 -3.34 -27.94 10.98
N GLY A 246 -2.95 -26.67 11.06
CA GLY A 246 -2.20 -26.13 12.18
C GLY A 246 -3.06 -25.51 13.28
N PHE A 247 -4.39 -25.47 13.11
CA PHE A 247 -5.32 -24.83 14.03
C PHE A 247 -5.25 -25.42 15.44
N GLN A 248 -5.10 -26.75 15.55
CA GLN A 248 -4.97 -27.44 16.83
C GLN A 248 -3.77 -26.92 17.64
N SER A 249 -2.62 -26.68 17.00
CA SER A 249 -1.44 -26.13 17.68
C SER A 249 -1.63 -24.67 18.07
N LEU A 250 -2.31 -23.89 17.22
CA LEU A 250 -2.58 -22.46 17.43
C LEU A 250 -3.58 -22.25 18.57
N SER A 251 -4.74 -22.91 18.52
CA SER A 251 -5.75 -22.88 19.58
C SER A 251 -5.16 -23.29 20.92
N GLY A 252 -4.39 -24.39 20.95
CA GLY A 252 -3.72 -24.81 22.18
C GLY A 252 -2.69 -23.81 22.70
N ALA A 253 -1.98 -23.09 21.83
CA ALA A 253 -1.04 -22.03 22.25
C ALA A 253 -1.77 -20.82 22.81
N ALA A 254 -2.90 -20.43 22.21
CA ALA A 254 -3.70 -19.32 22.69
C ALA A 254 -4.37 -19.64 24.05
N GLU A 255 -4.86 -20.87 24.26
CA GLU A 255 -5.44 -21.33 25.54
C GLU A 255 -4.43 -21.25 26.69
N ARG A 256 -3.15 -21.49 26.39
CA ARG A 256 -2.05 -21.37 27.36
C ARG A 256 -1.54 -19.94 27.55
N GLY A 257 -2.08 -18.96 26.83
CA GLY A 257 -1.59 -17.59 26.84
C GLY A 257 -0.14 -17.45 26.38
N GLU A 258 0.30 -18.25 25.39
CA GLU A 258 1.67 -18.14 24.88
C GLU A 258 1.91 -16.76 24.25
N GLU A 259 3.01 -16.11 24.63
CA GLU A 259 3.42 -14.79 24.10
C GLU A 259 4.02 -14.89 22.69
N ILE A 260 3.20 -15.23 21.70
CA ILE A 260 3.59 -15.34 20.30
C ILE A 260 2.75 -14.37 19.44
N LEU A 261 3.34 -13.85 18.36
CA LEU A 261 2.61 -13.09 17.34
C LEU A 261 2.33 -14.02 16.17
N TYR A 262 1.07 -14.30 15.88
CA TYR A 262 0.69 -15.20 14.79
C TYR A 262 -0.02 -14.43 13.68
N VAL A 263 0.60 -14.32 12.51
CA VAL A 263 0.01 -13.64 11.35
C VAL A 263 -0.50 -14.69 10.36
N CYS A 264 -1.81 -14.71 10.19
CA CYS A 264 -2.50 -15.45 9.15
C CYS A 264 -2.56 -14.60 7.88
N VAL A 265 -1.88 -15.03 6.83
CA VAL A 265 -2.07 -14.51 5.48
C VAL A 265 -3.25 -15.26 4.87
N ASP A 266 -4.43 -14.69 5.03
CA ASP A 266 -5.65 -15.26 4.48
C ASP A 266 -5.81 -14.86 3.01
N ASN A 267 -5.49 -15.79 2.12
CA ASN A 267 -5.76 -15.70 0.70
C ASN A 267 -6.82 -16.72 0.28
N GLU A 268 -7.62 -17.24 1.24
CA GLU A 268 -8.82 -18.03 1.00
C GLU A 268 -8.61 -19.38 0.30
N GLY A 269 -7.39 -19.92 0.31
CA GLY A 269 -7.12 -21.24 -0.23
C GLY A 269 -5.65 -21.67 -0.11
N TYR A 270 -5.42 -22.97 -0.32
CA TYR A 270 -4.06 -23.52 -0.41
C TYR A 270 -3.41 -23.16 -1.74
N MET A 271 -2.99 -21.91 -1.88
CA MET A 271 -2.45 -21.35 -3.13
C MET A 271 -1.22 -22.11 -3.63
N ASN A 272 -0.29 -22.45 -2.72
CA ASN A 272 0.99 -23.07 -3.07
C ASN A 272 0.84 -24.41 -3.78
N THR A 273 -0.18 -25.17 -3.41
CA THR A 273 -0.40 -26.54 -3.88
C THR A 273 -1.44 -26.61 -4.99
N GLY A 274 -1.75 -25.47 -5.62
CA GLY A 274 -2.67 -25.40 -6.76
C GLY A 274 -4.09 -25.03 -6.37
N MET A 275 -4.27 -24.02 -5.50
CA MET A 275 -5.58 -23.45 -5.15
C MET A 275 -6.56 -24.52 -4.64
N GLN A 276 -6.18 -25.33 -3.65
CA GLN A 276 -7.16 -26.20 -2.98
C GLN A 276 -8.01 -25.42 -1.98
N ARG A 277 -9.20 -25.95 -1.68
CA ARG A 277 -10.12 -25.43 -0.67
C ARG A 277 -9.50 -25.47 0.72
N SER A 278 -9.63 -24.38 1.45
CA SER A 278 -9.34 -24.27 2.88
C SER A 278 -10.60 -24.03 3.72
N GLY A 279 -10.42 -24.00 5.03
CA GLY A 279 -11.41 -23.53 6.00
C GLY A 279 -11.86 -22.09 5.71
N CYS A 280 -10.96 -21.22 5.25
CA CYS A 280 -11.25 -19.81 4.98
C CYS A 280 -11.87 -19.55 3.60
N THR A 281 -11.79 -20.49 2.65
CA THR A 281 -12.44 -20.35 1.33
C THR A 281 -13.93 -19.92 1.46
N PRO A 282 -14.43 -18.90 0.73
CA PRO A 282 -15.83 -18.48 0.81
C PRO A 282 -16.84 -19.51 0.29
N PHE A 283 -18.10 -19.36 0.70
CA PHE A 283 -19.21 -20.13 0.14
C PHE A 283 -19.33 -19.90 -1.38
N GLY A 284 -19.57 -20.97 -2.13
CA GLY A 284 -19.71 -20.93 -3.59
C GLY A 284 -18.41 -20.76 -4.37
N ALA A 285 -17.27 -20.55 -3.70
CA ALA A 285 -15.99 -20.33 -4.38
C ALA A 285 -15.52 -21.58 -5.15
N TRP A 286 -14.98 -21.32 -6.35
CA TRP A 286 -14.33 -22.32 -7.18
C TRP A 286 -12.88 -22.54 -6.72
N THR A 287 -12.51 -23.80 -6.48
CA THR A 287 -11.12 -24.21 -6.19
C THR A 287 -10.81 -25.49 -6.95
N SER A 288 -9.54 -25.92 -7.01
CA SER A 288 -9.18 -27.18 -7.68
C SER A 288 -9.82 -28.41 -7.02
N THR A 289 -10.24 -28.30 -5.76
CA THR A 289 -10.95 -29.35 -5.00
C THR A 289 -12.45 -29.09 -4.81
N THR A 290 -12.94 -27.91 -5.21
CA THR A 290 -14.36 -27.55 -5.21
C THR A 290 -14.70 -26.87 -6.53
N PRO A 291 -14.71 -27.60 -7.65
CA PRO A 291 -15.00 -27.01 -8.95
C PRO A 291 -16.46 -26.55 -9.02
N VAL A 292 -16.74 -25.63 -9.93
CA VAL A 292 -18.08 -25.17 -10.31
C VAL A 292 -18.36 -25.70 -11.71
N GLY A 293 -19.53 -26.31 -11.88
CA GLY A 293 -20.00 -26.90 -13.13
C GLY A 293 -21.43 -27.42 -12.98
N GLU A 294 -21.92 -28.17 -13.97
CA GLU A 294 -23.32 -28.64 -13.98
C GLU A 294 -23.71 -29.46 -12.74
N ARG A 295 -22.75 -30.18 -12.13
CA ARG A 295 -22.97 -31.07 -10.98
C ARG A 295 -22.28 -30.62 -9.70
N SER A 296 -21.64 -29.45 -9.68
CA SER A 296 -20.88 -28.95 -8.53
C SER A 296 -20.99 -27.44 -8.43
N HIS A 297 -21.20 -26.92 -7.23
CA HIS A 297 -21.50 -25.50 -7.00
C HIS A 297 -20.44 -24.80 -6.14
N GLY A 298 -19.18 -25.25 -6.23
CA GLY A 298 -18.10 -24.71 -5.41
C GLY A 298 -18.16 -25.21 -3.95
N LYS A 299 -17.55 -24.45 -3.04
CA LYS A 299 -17.57 -24.80 -1.61
C LYS A 299 -19.00 -24.68 -1.04
N SER A 300 -19.49 -25.75 -0.41
CA SER A 300 -20.85 -25.85 0.13
C SER A 300 -21.04 -25.33 1.56
N ARG A 301 -20.00 -24.78 2.18
CA ARG A 301 -20.03 -24.25 3.54
C ARG A 301 -19.41 -22.86 3.56
N ASP A 302 -19.82 -22.03 4.51
CA ASP A 302 -19.22 -20.72 4.73
C ASP A 302 -17.74 -20.83 5.14
N ALA A 303 -17.04 -19.71 4.99
CA ALA A 303 -15.71 -19.53 5.53
C ALA A 303 -15.72 -19.70 7.06
N LYS A 304 -14.70 -20.39 7.58
CA LYS A 304 -14.48 -20.51 9.01
C LYS A 304 -14.16 -19.12 9.56
N ASN A 305 -14.97 -18.62 10.50
CA ASN A 305 -14.69 -17.35 11.17
C ASN A 305 -13.57 -17.56 12.20
N LEU A 306 -12.34 -17.65 11.72
CA LEU A 306 -11.17 -17.89 12.55
C LEU A 306 -11.00 -16.83 13.66
N PRO A 307 -11.14 -15.51 13.40
CA PRO A 307 -11.08 -14.52 14.46
C PRO A 307 -12.08 -14.79 15.59
N LEU A 308 -13.33 -15.11 15.26
CA LEU A 308 -14.35 -15.43 16.26
C LEU A 308 -14.00 -16.66 17.09
N LEU A 309 -13.42 -17.69 16.46
CA LEU A 309 -12.99 -18.92 17.16
C LEU A 309 -11.76 -18.72 18.04
N MET A 310 -11.00 -17.65 17.82
CA MET A 310 -9.81 -17.28 18.59
C MET A 310 -10.12 -16.24 19.68
N MET A 311 -11.36 -15.74 19.76
CA MET A 311 -11.84 -14.95 20.90
C MET A 311 -12.14 -15.90 22.06
N MET A 312 -11.14 -16.13 22.90
CA MET A 312 -11.23 -16.92 24.14
C MET A 312 -11.29 -16.01 25.37
#